data_AF-A0A2E4PMS1-F1
#
_entry.id   AF-A0A2E4PMS1-F1
#
_cell.length_a   1.000
_cell.length_b   1.000
_cell.length_c   1.000
_cell.angle_alpha   90.00
_cell.angle_beta   90.00
_cell.angle_gamma   90.00
#
_symmetry.space_group_name_H-M   'P 1'
#
loop_
_entity.id
_entity.type
_entity.pdbx_description
1 polymer ?
#
loop_
_entity_poly.entity_id
_entity_poly.type
_entity_poly.pdbx_seq_one_letter_code
_entity_poly.pdbx_strand_id
1 'polypeptide(L)'
;MKEKLSKIEVQKIVGEKYNREDFLSRNFGSFSYKEYEKIEKSKYRNKEQTANLKIYISKTPYIILITITTFFLLTFPYFNKDNPTTLFFKIVYSISFILIIISLYKILLNRKLYIQVFPNSFIFNKREILWSEILVTGKLIVHGKPSYEFLILGLDSGEILKIDINKSEIYTEDFIKIIHLNKI
;
A
#
# COMPACT_ATOMS: atom_id res chain seq x y z
N MET A 1 -11.53 -29.62 -8.32
CA MET A 1 -11.95 -28.61 -9.32
C MET A 1 -12.63 -27.50 -8.54
N LYS A 2 -12.07 -26.29 -8.46
CA LYS A 2 -12.76 -25.18 -7.79
C LYS A 2 -13.88 -24.71 -8.71
N GLU A 3 -15.11 -24.74 -8.22
CA GLU A 3 -16.28 -24.28 -8.95
C GLU A 3 -16.14 -22.77 -9.21
N LYS A 4 -16.37 -22.36 -10.47
CA LYS A 4 -16.33 -20.95 -10.86
C LYS A 4 -17.70 -20.35 -10.61
N LEU A 5 -17.75 -19.31 -9.79
CA LEU A 5 -18.95 -18.54 -9.51
C LEU A 5 -19.23 -17.51 -10.59
N SER A 6 -20.51 -17.24 -10.82
CA SER A 6 -20.97 -16.14 -11.66
C SER A 6 -20.78 -14.78 -10.98
N LYS A 7 -20.77 -13.70 -11.78
CA LYS A 7 -20.70 -12.33 -11.26
C LYS A 7 -21.81 -12.06 -10.23
N ILE A 8 -23.03 -12.54 -10.49
CA ILE A 8 -24.20 -12.34 -9.62
C ILE A 8 -23.99 -13.02 -8.26
N GLU A 9 -23.46 -14.24 -8.25
CA GLU A 9 -23.17 -14.96 -7.00
C GLU A 9 -22.07 -14.26 -6.20
N VAL A 10 -20.99 -13.81 -6.86
CA VAL A 10 -19.92 -13.07 -6.17
C VAL A 10 -20.42 -11.73 -5.64
N GLN A 11 -21.24 -11.00 -6.40
CA GLN A 11 -21.89 -9.77 -5.94
C GLN A 11 -22.75 -10.02 -4.70
N LYS A 12 -23.51 -11.13 -4.66
CA LYS A 12 -24.30 -11.50 -3.50
C LYS A 12 -23.42 -11.76 -2.27
N ILE A 13 -22.33 -12.51 -2.41
CA ILE A 13 -21.40 -12.81 -1.29
C ILE A 13 -20.71 -11.52 -0.81
N VAL A 14 -20.25 -10.67 -1.72
CA VAL A 14 -19.64 -9.37 -1.39
C VAL A 14 -20.65 -8.48 -0.70
N GLY A 15 -21.88 -8.44 -1.21
CA GLY A 15 -23.02 -7.77 -0.62
C GLY A 15 -23.25 -8.26 0.80
N GLU A 16 -23.50 -9.53 1.04
CA GLU A 16 -23.72 -10.05 2.40
C GLU A 16 -22.57 -9.73 3.38
N LYS A 17 -21.33 -9.74 2.89
CA LYS A 17 -20.14 -9.50 3.71
C LYS A 17 -19.89 -8.02 4.03
N TYR A 18 -20.32 -7.10 3.16
CA TYR A 18 -19.98 -5.66 3.26
C TYR A 18 -21.15 -4.69 3.08
N ASN A 19 -22.36 -5.17 2.76
CA ASN A 19 -23.58 -4.38 2.59
C ASN A 19 -24.28 -4.19 3.93
N ARG A 20 -24.40 -2.94 4.37
CA ARG A 20 -25.38 -2.51 5.36
C ARG A 20 -25.79 -1.07 5.05
N GLU A 21 -26.72 -0.92 4.11
CA GLU A 21 -27.38 0.37 3.89
C GLU A 21 -28.57 0.66 4.81
N ASP A 22 -29.09 -0.31 5.58
CA ASP A 22 -30.32 -0.06 6.34
C ASP A 22 -30.11 0.40 7.80
N PHE A 23 -30.55 1.64 8.03
CA PHE A 23 -30.97 2.31 9.28
C PHE A 23 -30.00 2.36 10.48
N LEU A 24 -29.23 1.31 10.76
CA LEU A 24 -28.25 1.24 11.86
C LEU A 24 -26.95 2.02 11.56
N SER A 25 -26.67 2.32 10.29
CA SER A 25 -25.55 3.16 9.84
C SER A 25 -25.72 4.64 10.26
N ARG A 26 -26.96 5.10 10.51
CA ARG A 26 -27.23 6.47 10.98
C ARG A 26 -26.83 6.72 12.43
N ASN A 27 -26.77 5.66 13.26
CA ASN A 27 -26.54 5.81 14.70
C ASN A 27 -25.15 5.34 15.16
N PHE A 28 -24.46 4.46 14.41
CA PHE A 28 -23.12 3.94 14.80
C PHE A 28 -22.17 3.74 13.61
N GLY A 29 -22.27 4.62 12.62
CA GLY A 29 -21.54 4.55 11.34
C GLY A 29 -20.03 4.32 11.51
N SER A 30 -19.57 3.12 11.19
CA SER A 30 -18.14 2.79 11.22
C SER A 30 -17.60 2.26 9.89
N PHE A 31 -18.42 2.17 8.83
CA PHE A 31 -17.91 1.93 7.47
C PHE A 31 -18.94 2.23 6.36
N SER A 32 -18.45 2.52 5.15
CA SER A 32 -19.16 2.75 3.89
C SER A 32 -18.57 1.84 2.82
N TYR A 33 -19.42 1.09 2.10
CA TYR A 33 -19.01 0.26 0.96
C TYR A 33 -19.64 0.79 -0.32
N LYS A 34 -18.86 0.82 -1.41
CA LYS A 34 -19.33 1.17 -2.75
C LYS A 34 -18.70 0.26 -3.79
N GLU A 35 -19.53 -0.45 -4.54
CA GLU A 35 -19.10 -1.22 -5.70
C GLU A 35 -18.90 -0.30 -6.92
N TYR A 36 -17.96 -0.65 -7.79
CA TYR A 36 -17.66 0.10 -9.01
C TYR A 36 -17.64 -0.83 -10.22
N GLU A 37 -18.46 -0.51 -11.22
CA GLU A 37 -18.41 -1.15 -12.53
C GLU A 37 -17.41 -0.45 -13.47
N LYS A 38 -17.25 0.87 -13.29
CA LYS A 38 -16.31 1.69 -14.04
C LYS A 38 -15.96 2.94 -13.24
N ILE A 39 -14.75 3.46 -13.49
CA ILE A 39 -14.30 4.74 -12.95
C ILE A 39 -13.86 5.66 -14.09
N GLU A 40 -14.31 6.90 -14.03
CA GLU A 40 -13.99 7.96 -15.00
C GLU A 40 -12.80 8.82 -14.54
N LYS A 41 -12.67 9.01 -13.22
CA LYS A 41 -11.58 9.81 -12.63
C LYS A 41 -10.39 8.90 -12.29
N SER A 42 -9.35 8.98 -13.11
CA SER A 42 -8.06 8.34 -12.82
C SER A 42 -6.92 9.05 -13.54
N LYS A 43 -5.72 8.96 -12.97
CA LYS A 43 -4.47 9.32 -13.65
C LYS A 43 -4.10 8.40 -14.82
N TYR A 44 -4.60 7.16 -14.84
CA TYR A 44 -4.27 6.19 -15.89
C TYR A 44 -5.38 6.11 -16.94
N ARG A 45 -5.00 6.26 -18.22
CA ARG A 45 -5.91 6.24 -19.37
C ARG A 45 -5.76 4.97 -20.20
N ASN A 46 -4.53 4.48 -20.38
CA ASN A 46 -4.22 3.36 -21.29
C ASN A 46 -3.55 2.18 -20.54
N LYS A 47 -3.68 0.96 -21.09
CA LYS A 47 -3.17 -0.29 -20.48
C LYS A 47 -1.64 -0.27 -20.34
N GLU A 48 -0.94 0.26 -21.34
CA GLU A 48 0.53 0.33 -21.39
C GLU A 48 1.12 1.13 -20.22
N GLN A 49 0.39 2.13 -19.72
CA GLN A 49 0.82 2.96 -18.60
C GLN A 49 0.84 2.20 -17.27
N THR A 50 0.22 1.03 -17.22
CA THR A 50 0.07 0.22 -16.00
C THR A 50 1.00 -0.99 -15.98
N ALA A 51 1.61 -1.33 -17.11
CA ALA A 51 2.50 -2.48 -17.22
C ALA A 51 3.73 -2.30 -16.32
N ASN A 52 4.08 -3.34 -15.55
CA ASN A 52 5.23 -3.36 -14.64
C ASN A 52 5.19 -2.31 -13.52
N LEU A 53 4.02 -1.74 -13.23
CA LEU A 53 3.85 -0.80 -12.13
C LEU A 53 4.11 -1.54 -10.80
N LYS A 54 5.06 -1.01 -10.02
CA LYS A 54 5.31 -1.47 -8.65
C LYS A 54 4.59 -0.53 -7.69
N ILE A 55 3.47 -1.00 -7.15
CA ILE A 55 2.66 -0.24 -6.21
C ILE A 55 3.21 -0.51 -4.81
N TYR A 56 3.67 0.58 -4.19
CA TYR A 56 4.52 0.65 -3.00
C TYR A 56 6.01 0.53 -3.30
N ILE A 57 6.72 1.65 -3.28
CA ILE A 57 8.17 1.72 -3.13
C ILE A 57 8.46 2.51 -1.87
N SER A 58 9.07 1.84 -0.90
CA SER A 58 9.47 2.41 0.39
C SER A 58 10.28 3.69 0.19
N LYS A 59 9.83 4.86 0.68
CA LYS A 59 10.58 6.15 0.65
C LYS A 59 11.80 6.21 1.56
N THR A 60 12.00 5.13 2.29
CA THR A 60 13.09 4.93 3.24
C THR A 60 14.49 5.22 2.67
N PRO A 61 14.84 4.98 1.37
CA PRO A 61 16.12 5.40 0.79
C PRO A 61 16.40 6.91 0.89
N TYR A 62 15.36 7.75 0.81
CA TYR A 62 15.52 9.21 0.90
C TYR A 62 15.80 9.65 2.35
N ILE A 63 15.12 9.01 3.30
CA ILE A 63 15.35 9.22 4.74
C ILE A 63 16.75 8.74 5.14
N ILE A 64 17.24 7.65 4.55
CA ILE A 64 18.62 7.18 4.71
C ILE A 64 19.61 8.24 4.22
N LEU A 65 19.41 8.77 3.01
CA LEU A 65 20.32 9.77 2.44
C LEU A 65 20.45 10.96 3.39
N ILE A 66 19.32 11.50 3.88
CA ILE A 66 19.30 12.57 4.87
C ILE A 66 20.08 12.17 6.12
N THR A 67 19.83 10.98 6.67
CA THR A 67 20.49 10.49 7.90
C THR A 67 22.01 10.36 7.71
N ILE A 68 22.47 9.88 6.55
CA ILE A 68 23.91 9.80 6.20
C ILE A 68 24.51 11.20 6.05
N THR A 69 23.82 12.13 5.39
CA THR A 69 24.29 13.52 5.28
C THR A 69 24.40 14.18 6.66
N THR A 70 23.41 13.96 7.54
CA THR A 70 23.46 14.43 8.93
C THR A 70 24.61 13.77 9.71
N PHE A 71 24.88 12.48 9.48
CA PHE A 71 26.03 11.78 10.05
C PHE A 71 27.36 12.45 9.65
N PHE A 72 27.59 12.67 8.35
CA PHE A 72 28.82 13.31 7.86
C PHE A 72 29.01 14.72 8.43
N LEU A 73 27.94 15.52 8.49
CA LEU A 73 27.96 16.85 9.10
C LEU A 73 28.31 16.81 10.58
N LEU A 74 27.81 15.82 11.32
CA LEU A 74 28.04 15.69 12.76
C LEU A 74 29.39 15.03 13.10
N THR A 75 29.97 14.20 12.22
CA THR A 75 31.27 13.55 12.44
C THR A 75 32.47 14.35 11.93
N PHE A 76 32.27 15.35 11.06
CA PHE A 76 33.32 16.25 10.56
C PHE A 76 34.22 16.84 11.68
N PRO A 77 33.70 17.25 12.85
CA PRO A 77 34.54 17.76 13.95
C PRO A 77 35.49 16.72 14.56
N TYR A 78 35.24 15.42 14.39
CA TYR A 78 36.04 14.32 14.95
C TYR A 78 37.30 14.02 14.13
N PHE A 79 37.28 14.30 12.83
CA PHE A 79 38.43 14.16 11.93
C PHE A 79 39.31 15.41 11.88
N ASN A 80 38.82 16.52 12.44
CA ASN A 80 39.58 17.75 12.57
C ASN A 80 40.41 17.68 13.86
N LYS A 81 41.67 17.26 13.73
CA LYS A 81 42.58 16.88 14.82
C LYS A 81 42.81 17.98 15.87
N ASP A 82 42.51 19.23 15.51
CA ASP A 82 42.71 20.41 16.34
C ASP A 82 41.46 20.82 17.15
N ASN A 83 40.37 20.06 17.07
CA ASN A 83 39.15 20.35 17.85
C ASN A 83 39.17 19.62 19.20
N PRO A 84 39.34 20.32 20.35
CA PRO A 84 39.29 19.70 21.67
C PRO A 84 37.85 19.33 22.03
N THR A 85 37.38 18.19 21.53
CA THR A 85 36.07 17.64 21.87
C THR A 85 36.13 16.96 23.24
N THR A 86 35.41 17.51 24.21
CA THR A 86 35.33 16.97 25.58
C THR A 86 34.66 15.59 25.59
N LEU A 87 34.99 14.77 26.61
CA LEU A 87 34.54 13.38 26.75
C LEU A 87 33.00 13.23 26.63
N PHE A 88 32.26 14.22 27.14
CA PHE A 88 30.80 14.30 27.05
C PHE A 88 30.31 14.27 25.59
N PHE A 89 30.89 15.08 24.71
CA PHE A 89 30.50 15.09 23.30
C PHE A 89 30.84 13.77 22.61
N LYS A 90 31.95 13.12 22.97
CA LYS A 90 32.31 11.79 22.43
C LYS A 90 31.26 10.72 22.75
N ILE A 91 30.70 10.75 23.95
CA ILE A 91 29.62 9.85 24.38
C ILE A 91 28.33 10.14 23.59
N VAL A 92 27.96 11.42 23.46
CA VAL A 92 26.78 11.83 22.68
C VAL A 92 26.90 11.37 21.22
N TYR A 93 28.06 11.58 20.59
CA TYR A 93 28.30 11.11 19.21
C TYR A 93 28.24 9.58 19.07
N SER A 94 28.75 8.84 20.05
CA SER A 94 28.69 7.37 20.04
C SER A 94 27.26 6.84 20.13
N ILE A 95 26.42 7.47 20.97
CA ILE A 95 25.00 7.13 21.06
C ILE A 95 24.27 7.47 19.76
N SER A 96 24.55 8.64 19.16
CA SER A 96 24.00 9.02 17.86
C SER A 96 24.39 8.02 16.77
N PHE A 97 25.63 7.53 16.75
CA PHE A 97 26.09 6.53 15.80
C PHE A 97 25.33 5.20 15.92
N ILE A 98 25.13 4.71 17.15
CA ILE A 98 24.36 3.48 17.41
C ILE A 98 22.90 3.65 16.94
N LEU A 99 22.28 4.78 17.21
CA LEU A 99 20.91 5.07 16.74
C LEU A 99 20.81 5.11 15.21
N ILE A 100 21.83 5.65 14.54
CA ILE A 100 21.91 5.67 13.07
C ILE A 100 22.05 4.25 12.52
N ILE A 101 22.90 3.40 13.11
CA ILE A 101 23.03 1.99 12.71
C ILE A 101 21.71 1.24 12.90
N ILE A 102 21.03 1.41 14.04
CA ILE A 102 19.73 0.78 14.31
C ILE A 102 18.68 1.25 13.28
N SER A 103 18.70 2.55 12.95
CA SER A 103 17.85 3.11 11.90
C SER A 103 18.16 2.44 10.56
N LEU A 104 19.42 2.43 10.11
CA LEU A 104 19.85 1.80 8.86
C LEU A 104 19.51 0.29 8.78
N TYR A 105 19.69 -0.44 9.88
CA TYR A 105 19.35 -1.87 9.97
C TYR A 105 17.84 -2.11 9.79
N LYS A 106 16.99 -1.33 10.47
CA LYS A 106 15.54 -1.41 10.33
C LYS A 106 15.06 -1.06 8.92
N ILE A 107 15.87 -0.33 8.17
CA ILE A 107 15.55 0.13 6.83
C ILE A 107 15.89 -0.91 5.75
N LEU A 108 17.06 -1.54 5.82
CA LEU A 108 17.49 -2.57 4.85
C LEU A 108 16.51 -3.75 4.79
N LEU A 109 15.86 -4.09 5.89
CA LEU A 109 14.89 -5.19 6.00
C LEU A 109 13.45 -4.83 5.58
N ASN A 110 13.13 -3.55 5.31
CA ASN A 110 11.75 -3.07 5.15
C ASN A 110 11.35 -2.63 3.73
N ARG A 111 12.11 -2.97 2.69
CA ARG A 111 11.65 -2.83 1.30
C ARG A 111 10.56 -3.87 0.99
N LYS A 112 9.33 -3.59 1.40
CA LYS A 112 8.18 -4.47 1.16
C LYS A 112 7.37 -4.01 -0.05
N LEU A 113 7.68 -4.44 -1.27
CA LEU A 113 6.75 -4.25 -2.39
C LEU A 113 5.42 -4.92 -2.03
N TYR A 114 4.34 -4.15 -2.03
CA TYR A 114 3.03 -4.64 -1.60
C TYR A 114 2.28 -5.27 -2.77
N ILE A 115 2.32 -4.60 -3.92
CA ILE A 115 1.68 -5.07 -5.15
C ILE A 115 2.60 -4.84 -6.35
N GLN A 116 2.74 -5.86 -7.19
CA GLN A 116 3.43 -5.76 -8.47
C GLN A 116 2.46 -6.09 -9.59
N VAL A 117 2.33 -5.18 -10.56
CA VAL A 117 1.39 -5.27 -11.68
C VAL A 117 2.13 -5.80 -12.91
N PHE A 118 1.56 -6.80 -13.56
CA PHE A 118 2.00 -7.40 -14.82
C PHE A 118 0.90 -7.23 -15.88
N PRO A 119 1.19 -7.49 -17.18
CA PRO A 119 0.18 -7.31 -18.24
C PRO A 119 -1.12 -8.11 -18.02
N ASN A 120 -1.03 -9.30 -17.43
CA ASN A 120 -2.15 -10.24 -17.29
C ASN A 120 -2.53 -10.54 -15.83
N SER A 121 -1.71 -10.09 -14.87
CA SER A 121 -1.89 -10.40 -13.46
C SER A 121 -1.31 -9.33 -12.55
N PHE A 122 -1.53 -9.47 -11.25
CA PHE A 122 -0.75 -8.79 -10.23
C PHE A 122 -0.40 -9.75 -9.10
N ILE A 123 0.71 -9.49 -8.44
CA ILE A 123 1.12 -10.21 -7.24
C ILE A 123 0.71 -9.42 -6.01
N PHE A 124 -0.05 -10.06 -5.12
CA PHE A 124 -0.43 -9.56 -3.81
C PHE A 124 -0.14 -10.64 -2.75
N ASN A 125 0.56 -10.30 -1.67
CA ASN A 125 0.92 -11.25 -0.60
C ASN A 125 1.52 -12.58 -1.11
N LYS A 126 2.48 -12.51 -2.05
CA LYS A 126 3.15 -13.66 -2.70
C LYS A 126 2.23 -14.56 -3.54
N ARG A 127 0.97 -14.17 -3.75
CA ARG A 127 0.05 -14.84 -4.65
C ARG A 127 -0.17 -14.01 -5.90
N GLU A 128 -0.10 -14.67 -7.05
CA GLU A 128 -0.49 -14.09 -8.33
C GLU A 128 -2.01 -14.21 -8.52
N ILE A 129 -2.64 -13.13 -8.97
CA ILE A 129 -4.07 -13.04 -9.27
C ILE A 129 -4.20 -12.51 -10.69
N LEU A 130 -4.92 -13.23 -11.54
CA LEU A 130 -5.13 -12.83 -12.92
C LEU A 130 -6.19 -11.72 -12.99
N TRP A 131 -6.06 -10.76 -13.90
CA TRP A 131 -7.08 -9.71 -14.06
C TRP A 131 -8.45 -10.30 -14.42
N SER A 132 -8.45 -11.37 -15.22
CA SER A 132 -9.63 -12.11 -15.66
C SER A 132 -10.35 -12.85 -14.54
N GLU A 133 -9.68 -13.16 -13.42
CA GLU A 133 -10.31 -13.81 -12.26
C GLU A 133 -11.15 -12.84 -11.45
N ILE A 134 -10.87 -11.53 -11.52
CA ILE A 134 -11.63 -10.54 -10.75
C ILE A 134 -13.01 -10.38 -11.41
N LEU A 135 -14.09 -10.58 -10.66
CA LEU A 135 -15.45 -10.31 -11.14
C LEU A 135 -15.99 -8.98 -10.61
N VAL A 136 -15.69 -8.66 -9.36
CA VAL A 136 -16.23 -7.49 -8.65
C VAL A 136 -15.12 -6.63 -8.06
N THR A 137 -15.28 -5.32 -8.14
CA THR A 137 -14.37 -4.30 -7.58
C THR A 137 -15.15 -3.33 -6.71
N GLY A 138 -14.70 -3.09 -5.49
CA GLY A 138 -15.36 -2.17 -4.57
C GLY A 138 -14.39 -1.40 -3.67
N LYS A 139 -14.87 -0.29 -3.11
CA LYS A 139 -14.19 0.54 -2.11
C LYS A 139 -14.92 0.38 -0.78
N LEU A 140 -14.17 0.04 0.26
CA LEU A 140 -14.65 0.04 1.65
C LEU A 140 -13.91 1.13 2.42
N ILE A 141 -14.65 2.08 2.98
CA ILE A 141 -14.13 3.13 3.85
C ILE A 141 -14.56 2.79 5.27
N VAL A 142 -13.63 2.63 6.20
CA VAL A 142 -13.90 2.51 7.63
C VAL A 142 -13.74 3.89 8.24
N HIS A 143 -14.85 4.47 8.71
CA HIS A 143 -14.87 5.84 9.23
C HIS A 143 -14.35 5.86 10.68
N GLY A 144 -13.39 6.74 10.94
CA GLY A 144 -12.73 6.89 12.24
C GLY A 144 -11.74 8.05 12.26
N LYS A 145 -11.00 8.19 13.38
CA LYS A 145 -9.87 9.11 13.52
C LYS A 145 -8.59 8.29 13.77
N PRO A 146 -7.83 7.86 12.74
CA PRO A 146 -8.00 8.15 11.30
C PRO A 146 -9.01 7.22 10.59
N SER A 147 -9.49 7.63 9.42
CA SER A 147 -10.31 6.80 8.54
C SER A 147 -9.41 5.94 7.64
N TYR A 148 -9.88 4.75 7.26
CA TYR A 148 -9.12 3.78 6.48
C TYR A 148 -9.88 3.37 5.22
N GLU A 149 -9.21 3.44 4.06
CA GLU A 149 -9.73 2.93 2.79
C GLU A 149 -9.16 1.55 2.45
N PHE A 150 -10.03 0.68 1.97
CA PHE A 150 -9.70 -0.66 1.50
C PHE A 150 -10.28 -0.89 0.11
N LEU A 151 -9.50 -1.55 -0.73
CA LEU A 151 -9.96 -2.10 -2.00
C LEU A 151 -10.49 -3.52 -1.76
N ILE A 152 -11.70 -3.79 -2.22
CA ILE A 152 -12.35 -5.09 -2.13
C ILE A 152 -12.41 -5.69 -3.53
N LEU A 153 -11.88 -6.91 -3.69
CA LEU A 153 -11.92 -7.66 -4.95
C LEU A 153 -12.65 -8.98 -4.73
N GLY A 154 -13.70 -9.22 -5.50
CA GLY A 154 -14.37 -10.53 -5.56
C GLY A 154 -13.85 -11.32 -6.75
N LEU A 155 -13.32 -12.51 -6.52
CA LEU A 155 -12.79 -13.40 -7.56
C LEU A 155 -13.83 -14.42 -8.03
N ASP A 156 -13.65 -14.97 -9.23
CA ASP A 156 -14.47 -16.04 -9.80
C ASP A 156 -14.43 -17.34 -8.98
N SER A 157 -13.40 -17.52 -8.14
CA SER A 157 -13.32 -18.59 -7.15
C SER A 157 -14.21 -18.40 -5.91
N GLY A 158 -14.92 -17.27 -5.80
CA GLY A 158 -15.69 -16.88 -4.61
C GLY A 158 -14.86 -16.31 -3.46
N GLU A 159 -13.53 -16.26 -3.61
CA GLU A 159 -12.67 -15.58 -2.67
C GLU A 159 -12.84 -14.06 -2.72
N ILE A 160 -12.90 -13.43 -1.55
CA ILE A 160 -12.95 -11.97 -1.42
C ILE A 160 -11.67 -11.46 -0.77
N LEU A 161 -10.91 -10.70 -1.55
CA LEU A 161 -9.67 -10.07 -1.12
C LEU A 161 -9.95 -8.67 -0.59
N LYS A 162 -9.41 -8.37 0.58
CA LYS A 162 -9.40 -7.03 1.18
C LYS A 162 -7.98 -6.51 1.18
N ILE A 163 -7.72 -5.48 0.39
CA ILE A 163 -6.41 -4.87 0.20
C ILE A 163 -6.41 -3.51 0.92
N ASP A 164 -5.57 -3.37 1.94
CA ASP A 164 -5.28 -2.06 2.56
C ASP A 164 -4.47 -1.20 1.58
N ILE A 165 -5.08 -0.10 1.15
CA ILE A 165 -4.47 0.83 0.18
C ILE A 165 -3.89 2.07 0.85
N ASN A 166 -4.19 2.30 2.13
CA ASN A 166 -3.85 3.56 2.83
C ASN A 166 -2.35 3.82 2.85
N LYS A 167 -1.54 2.78 2.68
CA LYS A 167 -0.07 2.83 2.65
C LYS A 167 0.50 2.85 1.24
N SER A 168 -0.34 2.83 0.21
CA SER A 168 0.08 2.82 -1.19
C SER A 168 0.16 4.24 -1.78
N GLU A 169 0.99 4.43 -2.80
CA GLU A 169 1.13 5.73 -3.51
C GLU A 169 0.04 5.95 -4.59
N ILE A 170 -0.95 5.07 -4.64
CA ILE A 170 -2.04 5.10 -5.60
C ILE A 170 -3.36 5.24 -4.86
N TYR A 171 -4.34 5.93 -5.44
CA TYR A 171 -5.67 6.03 -4.86
C TYR A 171 -6.52 4.80 -5.22
N THR A 172 -7.56 4.51 -4.43
CA THR A 172 -8.40 3.33 -4.62
C THR A 172 -9.05 3.34 -6.01
N GLU A 173 -9.47 4.52 -6.43
CA GLU A 173 -10.10 4.76 -7.73
C GLU A 173 -9.14 4.48 -8.90
N ASP A 174 -7.88 4.88 -8.76
CA ASP A 174 -6.86 4.58 -9.76
C ASP A 174 -6.58 3.08 -9.85
N PHE A 175 -6.51 2.39 -8.71
CA PHE A 175 -6.27 0.94 -8.70
C PHE A 175 -7.43 0.19 -9.36
N ILE A 176 -8.67 0.56 -9.05
CA ILE A 176 -9.87 -0.01 -9.70
C ILE A 176 -9.82 0.25 -11.21
N LYS A 177 -9.43 1.45 -11.65
CA LYS A 177 -9.26 1.75 -13.08
C LYS A 177 -8.21 0.85 -13.75
N ILE A 178 -7.06 0.63 -13.10
CA ILE A 178 -6.01 -0.29 -13.58
C ILE A 178 -6.60 -1.68 -13.81
N ILE A 179 -7.40 -2.20 -12.86
CA ILE A 179 -8.05 -3.51 -13.01
C ILE A 179 -8.95 -3.52 -14.26
N HIS A 180 -9.83 -2.54 -14.42
CA HIS A 180 -10.75 -2.50 -15.56
C HIS A 180 -10.03 -2.37 -16.90
N LEU A 181 -8.93 -1.62 -16.97
CA LEU A 181 -8.12 -1.50 -18.19
C LEU A 181 -7.43 -2.81 -18.57
N ASN A 182 -7.05 -3.62 -17.59
CA ASN A 182 -6.31 -4.86 -17.82
C ASN A 182 -7.17 -6.13 -17.91
N LYS A 183 -8.46 -6.05 -17.54
CA LYS A 183 -9.45 -7.12 -17.71
C LYS A 183 -9.79 -7.47 -19.16
N ILE A 184 -9.49 -6.56 -20.09
CA ILE A 184 -9.76 -6.70 -21.53
C ILE A 184 -8.84 -7.75 -22.15
#